data_AF-A0A367ISQ9-F1
#
_entry.id   AF-A0A367ISQ9-F1
#
_cell.length_a   1.000
_cell.length_b   1.000
_cell.length_c   1.000
_cell.angle_alpha   90.00
_cell.angle_beta   90.00
_cell.angle_gamma   90.00
#
_symmetry.space_group_name_H-M   'P 1'
#
loop_
_entity.id
_entity.type
_entity.pdbx_description
1 polymer ?
#
loop_
_entity_poly.entity_id
_entity_poly.type
_entity_poly.pdbx_seq_one_letter_code
_entity_poly.pdbx_strand_id
1 'polypeptide(L)'
;NVPADEIKLKLRYSYANKDTKTLQNFLQHAEEQKCYIMFYGALCQTEPSPGQPSNPYPMKHAWIWLARITNMPPREITPILVLGMLEVSAKRLLAMYPTQTPKLLKLIRTTILPKYPKRDGNDNLAGIKRLEMFLDDYFQTGKLNCVKESMAPSKF
;
A
#
# COMPACT_ATOMS: atom_id res chain seq x y z
N ASN A 1 0.91 -28.18 -15.80
CA ASN A 1 0.98 -26.71 -15.94
C ASN A 1 -0.39 -26.12 -15.73
N VAL A 2 -0.56 -25.27 -14.71
CA VAL A 2 -1.83 -24.57 -14.46
C VAL A 2 -2.00 -23.47 -15.51
N PRO A 3 -3.16 -23.32 -16.17
CA PRO A 3 -3.41 -22.25 -17.16
C PRO A 3 -3.23 -20.86 -16.56
N ALA A 4 -2.71 -19.91 -17.36
CA ALA A 4 -2.43 -18.54 -16.91
C ALA A 4 -3.68 -17.83 -16.36
N ASP A 5 -4.85 -18.07 -16.97
CA ASP A 5 -6.11 -17.47 -16.52
C ASP A 5 -6.59 -18.08 -15.20
N GLU A 6 -6.34 -19.38 -14.96
CA GLU A 6 -6.64 -20.01 -13.67
C GLU A 6 -5.74 -19.42 -12.55
N ILE A 7 -4.47 -19.14 -12.86
CA ILE A 7 -3.57 -18.44 -11.93
C ILE A 7 -4.10 -17.04 -11.63
N LYS A 8 -4.51 -16.27 -12.64
CA LYS A 8 -5.08 -14.93 -12.45
C LYS A 8 -6.34 -14.96 -11.58
N LEU A 9 -7.24 -15.92 -11.79
CA LEU A 9 -8.43 -16.09 -10.96
C LEU A 9 -8.07 -16.43 -9.51
N LYS A 10 -7.07 -17.29 -9.27
CA LYS A 10 -6.54 -17.56 -7.92
C LYS A 10 -5.94 -16.31 -7.26
N LEU A 11 -5.35 -15.43 -8.06
CA LEU A 11 -4.85 -14.11 -7.64
C LEU A 11 -5.95 -13.05 -7.55
N ARG A 12 -7.23 -13.42 -7.70
CA ARG A 12 -8.39 -12.51 -7.60
C ARG A 12 -8.43 -11.43 -8.67
N TYR A 13 -7.94 -11.71 -9.87
CA TYR A 13 -8.25 -10.87 -11.03
C TYR A 13 -9.75 -10.95 -11.31
N SER A 14 -10.37 -9.79 -11.47
CA SER A 14 -11.78 -9.69 -11.86
C SER A 14 -11.90 -9.67 -13.39
N TYR A 15 -13.12 -9.90 -13.88
CA TYR A 15 -13.43 -9.72 -15.30
C TYR A 15 -13.59 -8.23 -15.61
N ALA A 16 -12.81 -7.72 -16.57
CA ALA A 16 -13.00 -6.38 -17.12
C ALA A 16 -14.28 -6.31 -17.96
N ASN A 17 -14.60 -7.40 -18.66
CA ASN A 17 -15.87 -7.58 -19.37
C ASN A 17 -16.41 -8.98 -19.05
N LYS A 18 -17.60 -9.04 -18.45
CA LYS A 18 -18.24 -10.28 -17.99
C LYS A 18 -18.80 -11.10 -19.15
N ASP A 19 -19.24 -10.46 -20.22
CA ASP A 19 -19.86 -11.11 -21.38
C ASP A 19 -18.80 -11.82 -22.22
N THR A 20 -17.67 -11.16 -22.46
CA THR A 20 -16.55 -11.72 -23.22
C THR A 20 -15.60 -12.56 -22.37
N LYS A 21 -15.84 -12.65 -21.05
CA LYS A 21 -14.95 -13.27 -20.05
C LYS A 21 -13.50 -12.76 -20.12
N THR A 22 -13.32 -11.50 -20.52
CA THR A 22 -11.99 -10.88 -20.58
C THR A 22 -11.56 -10.47 -19.18
N LEU A 23 -10.46 -11.06 -18.69
CA LEU A 23 -9.86 -10.69 -17.40
C LEU A 23 -9.23 -9.28 -17.45
N GLN A 24 -9.21 -8.61 -16.30
CA GLN A 24 -8.49 -7.35 -16.13
C GLN A 24 -7.01 -7.48 -16.51
N ASN A 25 -6.44 -6.37 -17.00
CA ASN A 25 -5.00 -6.25 -17.13
C ASN A 25 -4.33 -6.06 -15.76
N PHE A 26 -3.00 -6.14 -15.74
CA PHE A 26 -2.22 -6.03 -14.51
C PHE A 26 -2.48 -4.70 -13.77
N LEU A 27 -2.49 -3.57 -14.48
CA LEU A 27 -2.60 -2.25 -13.87
C LEU A 27 -3.99 -2.04 -13.25
N GLN A 28 -5.05 -2.47 -13.95
CA GLN A 28 -6.42 -2.45 -13.42
C GLN A 28 -6.52 -3.25 -12.12
N HIS A 29 -5.98 -4.47 -12.13
CA HIS A 29 -5.95 -5.31 -10.93
C HIS A 29 -5.11 -4.67 -9.81
N ALA A 30 -3.93 -4.15 -10.12
CA ALA A 30 -3.03 -3.57 -9.13
C ALA A 30 -3.62 -2.32 -8.45
N GLU A 31 -4.27 -1.44 -9.20
CA GLU A 31 -4.95 -0.26 -8.64
C GLU A 31 -6.19 -0.66 -7.81
N GLU A 32 -6.94 -1.69 -8.24
CA GLU A 32 -8.04 -2.24 -7.42
C GLU A 32 -7.52 -2.80 -6.09
N GLN A 33 -6.44 -3.60 -6.12
CA GLN A 33 -5.80 -4.11 -4.91
C GLN A 33 -5.23 -2.98 -4.03
N LYS A 34 -4.68 -1.93 -4.65
CA LYS A 34 -4.21 -0.73 -3.92
C LYS A 34 -5.35 -0.11 -3.11
N CYS A 35 -6.55 0.01 -3.67
CA CYS A 35 -7.71 0.55 -2.96
C CYS A 35 -8.05 -0.25 -1.69
N TYR A 36 -8.00 -1.59 -1.74
CA TYR A 36 -8.21 -2.42 -0.55
C TYR A 36 -7.13 -2.19 0.52
N ILE A 37 -5.87 -2.03 0.11
CA ILE A 37 -4.77 -1.74 1.03
C ILE A 37 -4.90 -0.33 1.63
N MET A 38 -5.28 0.66 0.84
CA MET A 38 -5.56 2.02 1.32
C MET A 38 -6.69 2.02 2.34
N PHE A 39 -7.79 1.30 2.07
CA PHE A 39 -8.89 1.14 2.99
C PHE A 39 -8.46 0.47 4.30
N TYR A 40 -7.67 -0.60 4.22
CA TYR A 40 -7.12 -1.26 5.40
C TYR A 40 -6.18 -0.34 6.20
N GLY A 41 -5.36 0.45 5.53
CA GLY A 41 -4.52 1.48 6.15
C GLY A 41 -5.35 2.56 6.87
N ALA A 42 -6.47 2.97 6.26
CA ALA A 42 -7.41 3.91 6.86
C ALA A 42 -8.02 3.35 8.14
N LEU A 43 -8.52 2.11 8.10
CA LEU A 43 -9.01 1.39 9.28
C LEU A 43 -7.94 1.33 10.37
N CYS A 44 -6.67 1.09 10.01
CA CYS A 44 -5.58 0.99 10.97
C CYS A 44 -5.28 2.29 11.72
N GLN A 45 -5.41 3.43 11.05
CA GLN A 45 -5.07 4.73 11.62
C GLN A 45 -6.22 5.41 12.35
N THR A 46 -7.47 5.00 12.10
CA THR A 46 -8.65 5.58 12.75
C THR A 46 -8.54 5.48 14.26
N GLU A 47 -8.63 6.63 14.93
CA GLU A 47 -8.78 6.71 16.37
C GLU A 47 -10.27 6.78 16.73
N PRO A 48 -10.73 5.97 17.70
CA PRO A 48 -12.11 6.06 18.17
C PRO A 48 -12.33 7.39 18.91
N SER A 49 -13.53 7.95 18.80
CA SER A 49 -13.93 9.13 19.60
C SER A 49 -13.86 8.83 21.11
N PRO A 50 -13.71 9.86 21.97
CA PRO A 50 -13.73 9.66 23.42
C PRO A 50 -14.95 8.85 23.88
N GLY A 51 -14.71 7.82 24.70
CA GLY A 51 -15.77 6.92 25.20
C GLY A 51 -16.18 5.77 24.26
N GLN A 52 -15.65 5.72 23.03
CA GLN A 52 -15.86 4.58 22.12
C GLN A 52 -14.85 3.44 22.39
N PRO A 53 -15.19 2.19 22.05
CA PRO A 53 -14.26 1.07 22.16
C PRO A 53 -12.98 1.31 21.36
N SER A 54 -11.87 0.71 21.82
CA SER A 54 -10.61 0.76 21.09
C SER A 54 -10.77 0.20 19.67
N ASN A 55 -10.05 0.78 18.72
CA ASN A 55 -10.02 0.29 17.35
C ASN A 55 -9.59 -1.20 17.33
N PRO A 56 -10.42 -2.12 16.79
CA PRO A 56 -10.11 -3.55 16.74
C PRO A 56 -8.93 -3.89 15.83
N TYR A 57 -8.60 -3.00 14.89
CA TYR A 57 -7.45 -3.11 13.99
C TYR A 57 -6.51 -1.91 14.21
N PRO A 58 -5.83 -1.80 15.36
CA PRO A 58 -5.03 -0.62 15.65
C PRO A 58 -3.76 -0.58 14.78
N MET A 59 -3.07 0.56 14.80
CA MET A 59 -1.89 0.88 13.95
C MET A 59 -0.81 -0.22 13.87
N LYS A 60 -0.66 -1.05 14.92
CA LYS A 60 0.24 -2.22 14.92
C LYS A 60 0.00 -3.16 13.72
N HIS A 61 -1.22 -3.23 13.21
CA HIS A 61 -1.60 -4.09 12.09
C HIS A 61 -1.00 -3.61 10.76
N ALA A 62 -0.98 -2.30 10.51
CA ALA A 62 -0.28 -1.72 9.38
C ALA A 62 1.24 -1.91 9.48
N TRP A 63 1.80 -1.78 10.69
CA TRP A 63 3.22 -2.08 10.93
C TRP A 63 3.56 -3.55 10.60
N ILE A 64 2.77 -4.50 11.11
CA ILE A 64 2.94 -5.93 10.81
C ILE A 64 2.82 -6.20 9.32
N TRP A 65 1.85 -5.58 8.65
CA TRP A 65 1.68 -5.72 7.20
C TRP A 65 2.92 -5.23 6.44
N LEU A 66 3.44 -4.04 6.79
CA LEU A 66 4.66 -3.51 6.19
C LEU A 66 5.86 -4.41 6.46
N ALA A 67 6.08 -4.84 7.70
CA ALA A 67 7.18 -5.73 8.04
C ALA A 67 7.13 -7.04 7.26
N ARG A 68 5.94 -7.63 7.09
CA ARG A 68 5.74 -8.84 6.30
C ARG A 68 6.00 -8.60 4.81
N ILE A 69 5.41 -7.55 4.22
CA ILE A 69 5.56 -7.28 2.78
C ILE A 69 7.02 -6.99 2.42
N THR A 70 7.77 -6.33 3.31
CA THR A 70 9.20 -6.02 3.10
C THR A 70 10.13 -7.22 3.27
N ASN A 71 9.70 -8.25 4.00
CA ASN A 71 10.48 -9.47 4.23
C ASN A 71 10.18 -10.60 3.23
N MET A 72 9.17 -10.42 2.38
CA MET A 72 8.86 -11.37 1.30
C MET A 72 9.70 -11.07 0.04
N PRO A 73 9.91 -12.06 -0.84
CA PRO A 73 10.48 -11.83 -2.16
C PRO A 73 9.72 -10.71 -2.90
N PRO A 74 10.39 -9.68 -3.42
CA PRO A 74 9.75 -8.58 -4.14
C PRO A 74 8.97 -9.09 -5.36
N ARG A 75 7.76 -8.55 -5.55
CA ARG A 75 6.86 -8.89 -6.69
C ARG A 75 6.46 -7.63 -7.44
N GLU A 76 6.03 -7.79 -8.68
CA GLU A 76 5.71 -6.69 -9.59
C GLU A 76 4.64 -5.73 -9.03
N ILE A 77 3.64 -6.26 -8.31
CA ILE A 77 2.53 -5.50 -7.71
C ILE A 77 2.91 -4.78 -6.41
N THR A 78 3.89 -5.31 -5.68
CA THR A 78 4.25 -4.86 -4.34
C THR A 78 4.53 -3.36 -4.20
N PRO A 79 5.27 -2.66 -5.09
CA PRO A 79 5.52 -1.22 -4.92
C PRO A 79 4.24 -0.39 -4.90
N ILE A 80 3.23 -0.78 -5.70
CA ILE A 80 1.93 -0.10 -5.78
C ILE A 80 1.16 -0.27 -4.46
N LEU A 81 1.19 -1.48 -3.89
CA LEU A 81 0.52 -1.78 -2.61
C LEU A 81 1.21 -1.10 -1.42
N VAL A 82 2.55 -1.14 -1.39
CA VAL A 82 3.34 -0.47 -0.34
C VAL A 82 3.07 1.03 -0.36
N LEU A 83 3.05 1.63 -1.55
CA LEU A 83 2.67 3.04 -1.70
C LEU A 83 1.25 3.29 -1.18
N GLY A 84 0.27 2.46 -1.53
CA GLY A 84 -1.11 2.62 -1.03
C GLY A 84 -1.22 2.59 0.50
N MET A 85 -0.48 1.71 1.17
CA MET A 85 -0.42 1.68 2.64
C MET A 85 0.19 2.97 3.21
N LEU A 86 1.31 3.43 2.64
CA LEU A 86 2.04 4.59 3.14
C LEU A 86 1.32 5.91 2.87
N GLU A 87 0.70 6.07 1.70
CA GLU A 87 -0.08 7.26 1.32
C GLU A 87 -1.22 7.54 2.29
N VAL A 88 -1.76 6.51 2.94
CA VAL A 88 -2.82 6.67 3.93
C VAL A 88 -2.25 6.77 5.33
N SER A 89 -1.38 5.83 5.73
CA SER A 89 -1.12 5.56 7.14
C SER A 89 0.25 6.03 7.67
N ALA A 90 1.15 6.53 6.79
CA ALA A 90 2.54 6.81 7.19
C ALA A 90 2.67 7.92 8.24
N LYS A 91 1.83 8.95 8.21
CA LYS A 91 1.82 10.02 9.24
C LYS A 91 1.57 9.43 10.63
N ARG A 92 0.58 8.54 10.73
CA ARG A 92 0.24 7.87 12.00
C ARG A 92 1.31 6.87 12.43
N LEU A 93 1.92 6.14 11.49
CA LEU A 93 3.09 5.30 11.77
C LEU A 93 4.26 6.11 12.34
N LEU A 94 4.53 7.28 11.78
CA LEU A 94 5.61 8.15 12.24
C LEU A 94 5.31 8.70 13.64
N ALA A 95 4.07 9.10 13.92
CA ALA A 95 3.68 9.56 15.24
C ALA A 95 3.79 8.45 16.31
N MET A 96 3.36 7.22 15.99
CA MET A 96 3.40 6.08 16.92
C MET A 96 4.79 5.48 17.10
N TYR A 97 5.60 5.45 16.05
CA TYR A 97 6.92 4.80 16.02
C TYR A 97 7.99 5.73 15.44
N PRO A 98 8.27 6.90 16.07
CA PRO A 98 9.05 7.99 15.49
C PRO A 98 10.49 7.60 15.15
N THR A 99 11.08 6.64 15.85
CA THR A 99 12.45 6.17 15.59
C THR A 99 12.53 4.96 14.68
N GLN A 100 11.45 4.17 14.57
CA GLN A 100 11.44 2.92 13.80
C GLN A 100 10.86 3.12 12.40
N THR A 101 9.84 3.97 12.25
CA THR A 101 9.26 4.30 10.95
C THR A 101 10.31 4.84 9.97
N PRO A 102 11.20 5.80 10.32
CA PRO A 102 12.22 6.27 9.40
C PRO A 102 13.21 5.17 8.98
N LYS A 103 13.52 4.22 9.87
CA LYS A 103 14.38 3.06 9.54
C LYS A 103 13.72 2.14 8.52
N LEU A 104 12.43 1.87 8.69
CA LEU A 104 11.63 1.09 7.75
C LEU A 104 11.55 1.79 6.38
N LEU A 105 11.26 3.09 6.35
CA LEU A 105 11.23 3.87 5.10
C LEU A 105 12.60 3.85 4.40
N LYS A 106 13.69 3.94 5.16
CA LYS A 106 15.06 3.85 4.62
C LYS A 106 15.34 2.45 4.05
N LEU A 107 14.95 1.39 4.77
CA LEU A 107 15.07 0.01 4.29
C LEU A 107 14.34 -0.18 2.95
N ILE A 108 13.08 0.30 2.87
CA ILE A 108 12.31 0.22 1.62
C ILE A 108 13.04 0.96 0.50
N ARG A 109 13.45 2.21 0.74
CA ARG A 109 14.13 3.06 -0.24
C ARG A 109 15.44 2.46 -0.75
N THR A 110 16.33 2.05 0.15
CA THR A 110 17.72 1.71 -0.23
C THR A 110 17.91 0.24 -0.58
N THR A 111 17.10 -0.65 0.00
CA THR A 111 17.34 -2.10 -0.07
C THR A 111 16.29 -2.83 -0.88
N ILE A 112 15.03 -2.41 -0.78
CA ILE A 112 13.90 -3.15 -1.38
C ILE A 112 13.54 -2.58 -2.74
N LEU A 113 13.49 -1.26 -2.87
CA LEU A 113 13.11 -0.58 -4.12
C LEU A 113 13.96 -1.03 -5.32
N PRO A 114 15.30 -1.16 -5.22
CA PRO A 114 16.13 -1.65 -6.33
C PRO A 114 15.85 -3.11 -6.72
N LYS A 115 15.20 -3.89 -5.86
CA LYS A 115 14.93 -5.32 -6.06
C LYS A 115 13.54 -5.58 -6.64
N TYR A 116 12.68 -4.57 -6.80
CA TYR A 116 11.38 -4.80 -7.42
C TYR A 116 11.55 -5.22 -8.88
N PRO A 117 10.92 -6.33 -9.30
CA PRO A 117 10.97 -6.74 -10.69
C PRO A 117 10.20 -5.74 -11.55
N LYS A 118 10.76 -5.43 -12.72
CA LYS A 118 10.06 -4.69 -13.77
C LYS A 118 9.22 -5.69 -14.55
N ARG A 119 7.93 -5.38 -14.70
CA ARG A 119 7.02 -6.19 -15.51
C ARG A 119 7.29 -5.95 -16.99
N ASP A 120 7.06 -6.97 -17.81
CA ASP A 120 7.07 -6.83 -19.28
C ASP A 120 6.12 -5.71 -19.72
N GLY A 121 6.58 -4.87 -20.66
CA GLY A 121 5.85 -3.67 -21.07
C GLY A 121 5.98 -2.48 -20.11
N ASN A 122 6.71 -2.61 -19.00
CA ASN A 122 6.96 -1.56 -18.00
C ASN A 122 5.69 -1.04 -17.29
N ASP A 123 4.60 -1.81 -17.25
CA ASP A 123 3.32 -1.43 -16.63
C ASP A 123 3.46 -0.95 -15.18
N ASN A 124 4.37 -1.55 -14.40
CA ASN A 124 4.58 -1.23 -12.99
C ASN A 124 5.65 -0.16 -12.73
N LEU A 125 6.35 0.32 -13.77
CA LEU A 125 7.47 1.26 -13.63
C LEU A 125 7.02 2.58 -13.00
N ALA A 126 5.86 3.08 -13.41
CA ALA A 126 5.26 4.28 -12.82
C ALA A 126 4.96 4.09 -11.32
N GLY A 127 4.50 2.91 -10.91
CA GLY A 127 4.26 2.57 -9.51
C GLY A 127 5.55 2.57 -8.67
N ILE A 128 6.64 1.98 -9.21
CA ILE A 128 7.97 2.01 -8.58
C ILE A 128 8.44 3.46 -8.40
N LYS A 129 8.34 4.28 -9.46
CA LYS A 129 8.77 5.68 -9.43
C LYS A 129 7.96 6.53 -8.45
N ARG A 130 6.64 6.33 -8.35
CA ARG A 130 5.82 7.04 -7.35
C ARG A 130 6.22 6.68 -5.92
N LEU A 131 6.51 5.41 -5.65
CA LEU A 131 7.03 5.00 -4.35
C LEU A 131 8.40 5.63 -4.05
N GLU A 132 9.28 5.67 -5.04
CA GLU A 132 10.60 6.32 -4.93
C GLU A 132 10.45 7.80 -4.57
N MET A 133 9.64 8.56 -5.33
CA MET A 133 9.39 9.98 -5.09
C MET A 133 8.77 10.21 -3.70
N PHE A 134 7.79 9.40 -3.28
CA PHE A 134 7.18 9.52 -1.95
C PHE A 134 8.23 9.38 -0.83
N LEU A 135 9.16 8.44 -0.97
CA LEU A 135 10.22 8.21 0.01
C LEU A 135 11.29 9.31 -0.04
N ASP A 136 11.67 9.75 -1.25
CA ASP A 136 12.63 10.82 -1.45
C ASP A 136 12.13 12.14 -0.86
N ASP A 137 10.87 12.50 -1.11
CA ASP A 137 10.22 13.68 -0.53
C ASP A 137 10.33 13.69 1.00
N TYR A 138 10.09 12.54 1.64
CA TYR A 138 10.23 12.41 3.09
C TYR A 138 11.67 12.61 3.56
N PHE A 139 12.65 12.00 2.90
CA PHE A 139 14.06 12.13 3.31
C PHE A 139 14.67 13.50 2.97
N GLN A 140 14.10 14.23 2.01
CA GLN A 140 14.52 15.59 1.67
C GLN A 140 13.86 16.65 2.57
N THR A 141 12.57 16.51 2.85
CA THR A 141 11.76 17.56 3.50
C THR A 141 11.40 17.26 4.96
N GLY A 142 11.54 16.00 5.38
CA GLY A 142 11.01 15.50 6.66
C GLY A 142 9.49 15.36 6.71
N LYS A 143 8.77 15.63 5.61
CA LYS A 143 7.30 15.63 5.55
C LYS A 143 6.78 14.45 4.75
N LEU A 144 5.71 13.84 5.24
CA LEU A 144 5.00 12.76 4.54
C LEU A 144 3.81 13.34 3.78
N ASN A 145 3.81 13.18 2.46
CA ASN A 145 2.75 13.61 1.55
C ASN A 145 1.58 12.60 1.52
N CYS A 146 1.03 12.29 2.69
CA CYS A 146 -0.14 11.41 2.82
C CYS A 146 -1.43 12.12 2.38
N VAL A 147 -2.40 11.32 1.91
CA VAL A 147 -3.77 11.74 1.57
C VAL A 147 -4.37 12.53 2.74
N LYS A 148 -5.03 13.63 2.44
CA LYS A 148 -5.67 14.47 3.46
C LYS A 148 -6.85 13.72 4.07
N GLU A 149 -6.83 13.60 5.39
CA GLU A 149 -7.98 13.11 6.15
C GLU A 149 -9.08 14.19 6.10
N SER A 150 -10.24 13.84 5.56
CA SER A 150 -11.45 14.64 5.70
C SER A 150 -12.44 13.82 6.52
N MET A 151 -12.44 14.04 7.83
CA MET A 151 -13.53 13.57 8.67
C MET A 151 -14.56 14.69 8.74
N ALA A 152 -15.82 14.38 8.43
CA ALA A 152 -16.90 15.32 8.70
C ALA A 152 -16.84 15.68 10.21
N PRO A 153 -17.03 16.96 10.58
CA PRO A 153 -16.98 17.35 11.98
C PRO A 153 -17.94 16.48 12.80
N SER A 154 -17.47 15.98 13.94
CA SER A 154 -18.32 15.28 14.91
C SER A 154 -19.51 16.17 15.22
N LYS A 155 -20.73 15.73 14.90
CA LYS A 155 -21.97 16.42 15.27
C LYS A 155 -22.41 16.12 16.71
N PHE A 156 -21.50 15.59 17.51
CA PHE A 156 -21.70 15.21 18.91
C PHE A 156 -20.65 15.89 19.76
#